data_AF-A0AAE4LL96-F1
#
_entry.id   AF-A0AAE4LL96-F1
#
_cell.length_a   1.000
_cell.length_b   1.000
_cell.length_c   1.000
_cell.angle_alpha   90.00
_cell.angle_beta   90.00
_cell.angle_gamma   90.00
#
_symmetry.space_group_name_H-M   'P 1'
#
loop_
_entity.id
_entity.type
_entity.pdbx_description
1 polymer ?
#
loop_
_entity_poly.entity_id
_entity_poly.type
_entity_poly.pdbx_seq_one_letter_code
_entity_poly.pdbx_strand_id
1 'polypeptide(L)'
;MLRIVAITLIQGMLPAIFGLVFLWIKSDVTLIAPWPMLMLFIFFANLLIVAAGWKYLGVTRSDRQAQAILMFLAVFEPLLTYKVLIAEGTNLTPWVQIACYCAGQAAVWVTIVWGPEISGYFMQRRWDKKVLSGEKKFPSRKEFLEERERRRAQRYKK
;
A
#
# COMPACT_ATOMS: atom_id res chain seq x y z
N MET A 1 -0.49 8.07 -12.60
CA MET A 1 -1.43 8.80 -11.72
C MET A 1 -2.87 8.28 -11.82
N LEU A 2 -3.65 8.55 -12.87
CA LEU A 2 -5.10 8.18 -12.93
C LEU A 2 -5.40 6.70 -12.63
N ARG A 3 -4.58 5.77 -13.16
CA ARG A 3 -4.73 4.32 -12.95
C ARG A 3 -4.46 3.90 -11.50
N ILE A 4 -3.47 4.51 -10.85
CA ILE A 4 -3.14 4.24 -9.44
C ILE A 4 -4.30 4.72 -8.56
N VAL A 5 -4.84 5.91 -8.85
CA VAL A 5 -6.01 6.45 -8.14
C VAL A 5 -7.22 5.53 -8.31
N ALA A 6 -7.50 5.06 -9.52
CA ALA A 6 -8.60 4.12 -9.76
C ALA A 6 -8.45 2.81 -8.98
N ILE A 7 -7.24 2.24 -8.97
CA ILE A 7 -6.96 1.02 -8.20
C ILE A 7 -7.10 1.27 -6.70
N THR A 8 -6.64 2.41 -6.19
CA THR A 8 -6.82 2.80 -4.78
C THR A 8 -8.29 2.90 -4.40
N LEU A 9 -9.13 3.48 -5.26
CA LEU A 9 -10.57 3.56 -5.02
C LEU A 9 -11.20 2.17 -4.98
N ILE A 10 -10.87 1.31 -5.95
CA ILE A 10 -11.37 -0.07 -6.00
C ILE A 10 -10.94 -0.85 -4.75
N GLN A 11 -9.67 -0.75 -4.34
CA GLN A 11 -9.12 -1.44 -3.19
C GLN A 11 -9.73 -0.97 -1.87
N GLY A 12 -9.89 0.34 -1.68
CA GLY A 12 -10.56 0.90 -0.51
C GLY A 12 -12.03 0.49 -0.40
N MET A 13 -12.70 0.19 -1.53
CA MET A 13 -14.11 -0.23 -1.54
C MET A 13 -14.31 -1.75 -1.47
N LEU A 14 -13.24 -2.57 -1.51
CA LEU A 14 -13.38 -4.04 -1.40
C LEU A 14 -14.13 -4.48 -0.12
N PRO A 15 -13.88 -3.90 1.05
CA PRO A 15 -14.63 -4.26 2.25
C PRO A 15 -16.11 -3.88 2.18
N ALA A 16 -16.48 -2.85 1.41
CA ALA A 16 -17.88 -2.45 1.22
C ALA A 16 -18.67 -3.51 0.46
N ILE A 17 -18.09 -4.10 -0.59
CA ILE A 17 -18.75 -5.17 -1.37
C ILE A 17 -19.11 -6.33 -0.44
N PHE A 18 -18.15 -6.76 0.38
CA PHE A 18 -18.38 -7.86 1.31
C PHE A 18 -19.38 -7.48 2.42
N GLY A 19 -19.26 -6.28 3.00
CA GLY A 19 -20.19 -5.78 4.02
C GLY A 19 -21.63 -5.69 3.53
N LEU A 20 -21.84 -5.23 2.29
CA LEU A 20 -23.15 -5.15 1.65
C LEU A 20 -23.74 -6.54 1.38
N VAL A 21 -22.95 -7.47 0.85
CA VAL A 21 -23.39 -8.86 0.63
C VAL A 21 -23.76 -9.52 1.96
N PHE A 22 -23.00 -9.25 3.02
CA PHE A 22 -23.27 -9.80 4.34
C PHE A 22 -24.58 -9.25 4.93
N LEU A 23 -24.82 -7.94 4.83
CA LEU A 23 -26.09 -7.32 5.24
C LEU A 23 -27.28 -7.84 4.42
N TRP A 24 -27.07 -8.18 3.15
CA TRP A 24 -28.10 -8.75 2.30
C TRP A 24 -28.47 -10.18 2.69
N ILE A 25 -27.49 -11.00 3.10
CA ILE A 25 -27.70 -12.37 3.57
C ILE A 25 -28.27 -12.39 5.01
N LYS A 26 -27.86 -11.42 5.84
CA LYS A 26 -28.25 -11.30 7.24
C LYS A 26 -28.49 -9.84 7.60
N SER A 27 -29.75 -9.42 7.54
CA SER A 27 -30.19 -8.04 7.83
C SER A 27 -30.07 -7.65 9.29
N ASP A 28 -30.17 -8.61 10.22
CA ASP A 28 -30.33 -8.33 11.67
C ASP A 28 -28.99 -8.34 12.44
N VAL A 29 -27.87 -8.18 11.73
CA VAL A 29 -26.56 -8.27 12.35
C VAL A 29 -26.08 -6.90 12.84
N THR A 30 -25.85 -6.81 14.14
CA THR A 30 -25.31 -5.62 14.80
C THR A 30 -23.78 -5.53 14.72
N LEU A 31 -23.09 -6.64 14.43
CA LEU A 31 -21.63 -6.72 14.40
C LEU A 31 -21.11 -7.51 13.18
N ILE A 32 -20.41 -6.81 12.29
CA ILE A 32 -19.80 -7.41 11.10
C ILE A 32 -18.38 -7.85 11.45
N ALA A 33 -18.23 -9.10 11.89
CA ALA A 33 -16.90 -9.65 12.11
C ALA A 33 -16.17 -9.90 10.77
N PRO A 34 -14.85 -9.66 10.70
CA PRO A 34 -14.06 -9.98 9.51
C PRO A 34 -13.87 -11.50 9.44
N TRP A 35 -14.74 -12.17 8.69
CA TRP A 35 -14.66 -13.61 8.47
C TRP A 35 -13.43 -14.00 7.62
N PRO A 36 -12.95 -15.26 7.70
CA PRO A 36 -11.90 -15.78 6.84
C PRO A 36 -12.17 -15.53 5.34
N MET A 37 -13.44 -15.52 4.91
CA MET A 37 -13.81 -15.20 3.53
C MET A 37 -13.45 -13.77 3.10
N LEU A 38 -13.62 -12.76 3.97
CA LEU A 38 -13.24 -11.38 3.67
C LEU A 38 -11.72 -11.27 3.50
N MET A 39 -10.97 -11.91 4.40
CA MET A 39 -9.51 -11.91 4.36
C MET A 39 -9.00 -12.62 3.11
N LEU A 40 -9.57 -13.79 2.76
CA LEU A 40 -9.27 -14.50 1.53
C LEU A 40 -9.59 -13.66 0.28
N PHE A 41 -10.74 -12.98 0.28
CA PHE A 41 -11.13 -12.11 -0.84
C PHE A 41 -10.13 -10.97 -1.06
N ILE A 42 -9.74 -10.27 0.01
CA ILE A 42 -8.71 -9.22 -0.04
C ILE A 42 -7.36 -9.79 -0.48
N PHE A 43 -6.99 -10.99 0.00
CA PHE A 43 -5.77 -11.66 -0.40
C PHE A 43 -5.75 -11.97 -1.90
N PHE A 44 -6.82 -12.53 -2.46
CA PHE A 44 -6.91 -12.80 -3.89
C PHE A 44 -6.92 -11.52 -4.72
N ALA A 45 -7.61 -10.47 -4.28
CA ALA A 45 -7.58 -9.16 -4.94
C ALA A 45 -6.15 -8.57 -4.95
N ASN A 46 -5.43 -8.68 -3.84
CA ASN A 46 -4.03 -8.25 -3.75
C ASN A 46 -3.12 -9.06 -4.67
N LEU A 47 -3.30 -10.38 -4.75
CA LEU A 47 -2.56 -11.25 -5.69
C LEU A 47 -2.83 -10.87 -7.14
N LEU A 48 -4.08 -10.56 -7.51
CA LEU A 48 -4.43 -10.10 -8.84
C LEU A 48 -3.75 -8.78 -9.20
N ILE A 49 -3.63 -7.84 -8.25
CA ILE A 49 -2.91 -6.59 -8.50
C ILE A 49 -1.40 -6.81 -8.57
N VAL A 50 -0.85 -7.73 -7.77
CA VAL A 50 0.55 -8.12 -7.89
C VAL A 50 0.82 -8.71 -9.27
N ALA A 51 -0.04 -9.62 -9.74
CA ALA A 51 0.10 -10.27 -11.03
C ALA A 51 -0.12 -9.32 -12.22
N ALA A 52 -1.17 -8.49 -12.18
CA ALA A 52 -1.55 -7.61 -13.28
C ALA A 52 -0.86 -6.24 -13.19
N GLY A 53 -0.81 -5.64 -12.00
CA GLY A 53 -0.35 -4.27 -11.75
C GLY A 53 1.16 -4.07 -11.85
N TRP A 54 1.99 -5.07 -11.57
CA TRP A 54 3.45 -4.92 -11.62
C TRP A 54 4.03 -4.64 -13.01
N LYS A 55 3.35 -5.08 -14.08
CA LYS A 55 3.74 -4.73 -15.45
C LYS A 55 3.43 -3.26 -15.79
N TYR A 56 2.39 -2.70 -15.16
CA TYR A 56 1.89 -1.35 -15.46
C TYR A 56 2.44 -0.26 -14.54
N LEU A 57 2.95 -0.61 -13.36
CA LEU A 57 3.47 0.34 -12.38
C LEU A 57 4.96 0.70 -12.58
N GLY A 58 5.68 0.04 -13.50
CA GLY A 58 7.08 0.38 -13.81
C GLY A 58 8.08 0.12 -12.68
N VAL A 59 7.69 -0.67 -11.67
CA VAL A 59 8.41 -0.86 -10.41
C VAL A 59 9.58 -1.85 -10.57
N THR A 60 10.71 -1.59 -9.91
CA THR A 60 11.91 -2.45 -9.94
C THR A 60 11.69 -3.78 -9.22
N ARG A 61 12.51 -4.81 -9.51
CA ARG A 61 12.29 -6.18 -8.96
C ARG A 61 12.36 -6.25 -7.43
N SER A 62 13.18 -5.42 -6.78
CA SER A 62 13.29 -5.35 -5.31
C SER A 62 12.07 -4.68 -4.68
N ASP A 63 11.59 -3.60 -5.28
CA ASP A 63 10.40 -2.88 -4.80
C ASP A 63 9.14 -3.73 -4.91
N ARG A 64 9.08 -4.62 -5.91
CA ARG A 64 8.02 -5.63 -6.05
C ARG A 64 7.97 -6.57 -4.85
N GLN A 65 9.10 -7.09 -4.40
CA GLN A 65 9.12 -8.00 -3.25
C GLN A 65 8.64 -7.32 -1.97
N ALA A 66 9.10 -6.09 -1.71
CA ALA A 66 8.64 -5.30 -0.57
C ALA A 66 7.14 -5.02 -0.64
N GLN A 67 6.62 -4.61 -1.80
CA GLN A 67 5.19 -4.37 -2.00
C GLN A 67 4.36 -5.65 -1.81
N ALA A 68 4.81 -6.81 -2.31
CA ALA A 68 4.11 -8.08 -2.10
C ALA A 68 4.00 -8.46 -0.62
N ILE A 69 5.09 -8.30 0.14
CA ILE A 69 5.11 -8.57 1.58
C ILE A 69 4.13 -7.64 2.30
N LEU A 70 4.12 -6.35 1.95
CA LEU A 70 3.21 -5.37 2.53
C LEU A 70 1.75 -5.66 2.15
N MET A 71 1.47 -6.09 0.92
CA MET A 71 0.13 -6.49 0.50
C MET A 71 -0.34 -7.78 1.19
N PHE A 72 0.57 -8.67 1.55
CA PHE A 72 0.25 -9.83 2.39
C PHE A 72 -0.13 -9.40 3.81
N LEU A 73 0.63 -8.48 4.40
CA LEU A 73 0.30 -7.89 5.70
C LEU A 73 -1.05 -7.16 5.68
N ALA A 74 -1.37 -6.46 4.58
CA ALA A 74 -2.64 -5.75 4.41
C ALA A 74 -3.88 -6.65 4.48
N VAL A 75 -3.75 -7.97 4.28
CA VAL A 75 -4.85 -8.92 4.46
C VAL A 75 -5.39 -8.91 5.89
N PHE A 76 -4.53 -8.60 6.86
CA PHE A 76 -4.87 -8.55 8.29
C PHE A 76 -5.49 -7.24 8.73
N GLU A 77 -5.55 -6.24 7.85
CA GLU A 77 -6.11 -4.92 8.15
C GLU A 77 -7.56 -5.00 8.69
N PRO A 78 -8.49 -5.75 8.08
CA PRO A 78 -9.85 -5.82 8.60
C PRO A 78 -9.92 -6.40 10.00
N LEU A 79 -8.99 -7.31 10.34
CA LEU A 79 -8.94 -7.91 11.68
C LEU A 79 -8.40 -6.92 12.71
N LEU A 80 -7.45 -6.07 12.33
CA LEU A 80 -6.97 -4.97 13.14
C LEU A 80 -8.09 -3.94 13.38
N THR A 81 -8.76 -3.49 12.31
CA THR A 81 -9.85 -2.50 12.38
C THR A 81 -11.02 -3.03 13.20
N TYR A 82 -11.35 -4.31 13.08
CA TYR A 82 -12.33 -4.95 13.94
C TYR A 82 -11.95 -4.86 15.42
N LYS A 83 -10.71 -5.28 15.79
CA LYS A 83 -10.30 -5.31 17.19
C LYS A 83 -10.17 -3.92 17.81
N VAL A 84 -9.62 -2.97 17.07
CA VAL A 84 -9.28 -1.64 17.60
C VAL A 84 -10.48 -0.69 17.58
N LEU A 85 -11.27 -0.69 16.51
CA LEU A 85 -12.30 0.33 16.29
C LEU A 85 -13.72 -0.16 16.54
N ILE A 86 -13.97 -1.47 16.40
CA ILE A 86 -15.34 -2.01 16.37
C ILE A 86 -15.64 -2.88 17.60
N ALA A 87 -14.72 -3.74 18.03
CA ALA A 87 -14.90 -4.61 19.18
C ALA A 87 -14.99 -3.83 20.51
N GLU A 88 -14.28 -2.70 20.62
CA GLU A 88 -14.39 -1.80 21.78
C GLU A 88 -15.53 -0.77 21.63
N GLY A 89 -15.97 -0.48 20.39
CA GLY A 89 -17.03 0.47 20.07
C GLY A 89 -18.40 -0.19 19.93
N THR A 90 -18.99 -0.63 21.04
CA THR A 90 -20.20 -1.49 21.11
C THR A 90 -21.51 -0.91 20.54
N ASN A 91 -21.51 0.31 19.98
CA ASN A 91 -22.71 0.99 19.47
C ASN A 91 -22.59 1.47 18.00
N LEU A 92 -21.60 0.99 17.23
CA LEU A 92 -21.44 1.39 15.84
C LEU A 92 -22.47 0.69 14.95
N THR A 93 -23.23 1.48 14.18
CA THR A 93 -24.14 0.90 13.17
C THR A 93 -23.34 0.10 12.13
N PRO A 94 -23.92 -0.94 11.50
CA PRO A 94 -23.23 -1.75 10.50
C PRO A 94 -22.65 -0.93 9.34
N TRP A 95 -23.33 0.17 8.96
CA TRP A 95 -22.84 1.11 7.95
C TRP A 95 -21.55 1.82 8.35
N VAL A 96 -21.43 2.23 9.62
CA VAL A 96 -20.22 2.86 10.13
C VAL A 96 -19.09 1.83 10.24
N GLN A 97 -19.39 0.58 10.62
CA GLN A 97 -18.41 -0.50 10.61
C GLN A 97 -17.83 -0.73 9.20
N ILE A 98 -18.70 -0.77 8.17
CA ILE A 98 -18.26 -0.88 6.77
C ILE A 98 -17.38 0.31 6.36
N ALA A 99 -17.77 1.53 6.74
CA ALA A 99 -16.96 2.72 6.45
C ALA A 99 -15.58 2.66 7.13
N CYS A 100 -15.51 2.18 8.37
CA CYS A 100 -14.24 1.98 9.08
C CYS A 100 -13.35 0.96 8.37
N TYR A 101 -13.90 -0.19 7.94
CA TYR A 101 -13.13 -1.17 7.16
C TYR A 101 -12.61 -0.59 5.84
N CYS A 102 -13.44 0.19 5.13
CA CYS A 102 -13.01 0.82 3.89
C CYS A 102 -11.91 1.87 4.13
N ALA A 103 -12.04 2.67 5.19
CA ALA A 103 -11.06 3.68 5.54
C ALA A 103 -9.71 3.07 5.93
N GLY A 104 -9.72 2.02 6.74
CA GLY A 104 -8.50 1.33 7.15
C GLY A 104 -7.80 0.62 5.98
N GLN A 105 -8.56 -0.06 5.12
CA GLN A 105 -8.03 -0.69 3.91
C GLN A 105 -7.44 0.34 2.94
N ALA A 106 -8.13 1.48 2.73
CA ALA A 106 -7.62 2.57 1.90
C ALA A 106 -6.34 3.20 2.49
N ALA A 107 -6.27 3.39 3.80
CA ALA A 107 -5.10 3.95 4.48
C ALA A 107 -3.87 3.05 4.30
N VAL A 108 -4.02 1.73 4.51
CA VAL A 108 -2.94 0.77 4.29
C VAL A 108 -2.55 0.73 2.82
N TRP A 109 -3.52 0.73 1.89
CA TRP A 109 -3.22 0.73 0.46
C TRP A 109 -2.40 1.96 0.01
N VAL A 110 -2.81 3.15 0.45
CA VAL A 110 -2.10 4.40 0.14
C VAL A 110 -0.67 4.36 0.71
N THR A 111 -0.46 3.88 1.93
CA THR A 111 0.90 3.81 2.49
C THR A 111 1.81 2.86 1.72
N ILE A 112 1.29 1.72 1.24
CA ILE A 112 2.07 0.75 0.46
C ILE A 112 2.41 1.27 -0.94
N VAL A 113 1.44 1.86 -1.63
CA VAL A 113 1.58 2.24 -3.04
C VAL A 113 2.15 3.65 -3.20
N TRP A 114 1.68 4.61 -2.41
CA TRP A 114 2.11 6.00 -2.50
C TRP A 114 3.28 6.33 -1.58
N GLY A 115 3.49 5.60 -0.48
CA GLY A 115 4.58 5.84 0.47
C GLY A 115 5.97 5.93 -0.20
N PRO A 116 6.34 5.01 -1.11
CA PRO A 116 7.60 5.09 -1.85
C PRO A 116 7.71 6.32 -2.74
N GLU A 117 6.63 6.71 -3.42
CA GLU A 117 6.62 7.84 -4.35
C GLU A 117 6.68 9.19 -3.59
N ILE A 118 5.93 9.30 -2.49
CA ILE A 118 5.94 10.45 -1.59
C ILE A 118 7.30 10.60 -0.91
N SER A 119 7.87 9.52 -0.37
CA SER A 119 9.18 9.56 0.29
C SER A 119 10.31 9.88 -0.70
N GLY A 120 10.27 9.33 -1.91
CA GLY A 120 11.17 9.67 -3.00
C GLY A 120 11.11 11.15 -3.36
N TYR A 121 9.90 11.71 -3.49
CA TYR A 121 9.69 13.13 -3.74
C TYR A 121 10.28 14.03 -2.64
N PHE A 122 10.09 13.69 -1.37
CA PHE A 122 10.68 14.43 -0.25
C PHE A 122 12.21 14.35 -0.22
N MET A 123 12.77 13.17 -0.46
CA MET A 123 14.22 12.98 -0.55
C MET A 123 14.81 13.81 -1.69
N GLN A 124 14.15 13.81 -2.85
CA GLN A 124 14.58 14.60 -4.00
C GLN A 124 14.51 16.10 -3.72
N ARG A 125 13.40 16.61 -3.16
CA ARG A 125 13.30 18.01 -2.71
C ARG A 125 14.38 18.40 -1.70
N ARG A 126 14.70 17.51 -0.75
CA ARG A 126 15.73 17.76 0.25
C ARG A 126 17.12 17.81 -0.39
N TRP A 127 17.37 16.94 -1.37
CA TRP A 127 18.60 16.94 -2.14
C TRP A 127 18.73 18.20 -2.99
N ASP A 128 17.68 18.57 -3.71
CA ASP A 128 17.63 19.78 -4.53
C ASP A 128 17.87 21.03 -3.68
N LYS A 129 17.27 21.12 -2.48
CA LYS A 129 17.56 22.21 -1.53
C LYS A 129 19.03 22.28 -1.16
N LYS A 130 19.69 21.15 -0.89
CA LYS A 130 21.12 21.10 -0.56
C LYS A 130 22.01 21.48 -1.74
N VAL A 131 21.56 21.20 -2.96
CA VAL A 131 22.30 21.60 -4.16
C VAL A 131 22.13 23.09 -4.44
N LEU A 132 20.90 23.59 -4.33
CA LEU A 132 20.59 25.01 -4.51
C LEU A 132 21.22 25.89 -3.43
N SER A 133 21.42 25.39 -2.20
CA SER A 133 22.13 26.09 -1.14
C SER A 133 23.66 26.05 -1.28
N GLY A 134 24.19 25.33 -2.28
CA GLY A 134 25.63 25.15 -2.47
C GLY A 134 26.30 24.18 -1.49
N GLU A 135 25.57 23.59 -0.53
CA GLU A 135 26.10 22.56 0.39
C GLU A 135 26.53 21.28 -0.33
N LYS A 136 25.87 20.97 -1.46
CA LYS A 136 26.20 19.82 -2.30
C LYS A 136 26.33 20.24 -3.75
N LYS A 137 27.30 19.67 -4.46
CA LYS A 137 27.41 19.80 -5.91
C LYS A 137 26.96 18.51 -6.59
N PHE A 138 26.41 18.64 -7.79
CA PHE A 138 26.22 17.47 -8.63
C PHE A 138 27.59 16.89 -8.99
N PRO A 139 27.81 15.57 -8.84
CA PRO A 139 29.05 14.95 -9.26
C PRO A 139 29.22 15.14 -10.76
N SER A 140 30.47 15.36 -11.18
CA SER A 140 30.77 15.42 -12.61
C SER A 140 30.51 14.06 -13.26
N ARG A 141 30.25 14.06 -14.57
CA ARG A 141 29.95 12.82 -15.32
C ARG A 141 31.03 11.75 -15.14
N LYS A 142 32.30 12.16 -15.03
CA LYS A 142 33.44 11.24 -14.82
C LYS A 142 33.41 10.61 -13.43
N GLU A 143 33.23 11.42 -12.39
CA GLU A 143 33.14 10.94 -11.01
C GLU A 143 31.95 9.98 -10.82
N PHE A 144 30.80 10.29 -11.44
CA PHE A 144 29.64 9.41 -11.38
C PHE A 144 29.89 8.05 -12.04
N LEU A 145 30.59 8.03 -13.18
CA LEU A 145 30.91 6.79 -13.88
C LEU A 145 31.92 5.94 -13.09
N GLU A 146 32.97 6.55 -12.56
CA GLU A 146 33.95 5.86 -11.71
C GLU A 146 33.30 5.28 -10.44
N GLU A 147 32.42 6.02 -9.78
CA GLU A 147 31.74 5.53 -8.59
C GLU A 147 30.80 4.35 -8.91
N ARG A 148 30.15 4.38 -10.08
CA ARG A 148 29.31 3.29 -10.57
C ARG A 148 30.12 2.04 -10.87
N GLU A 149 31.32 2.20 -11.44
CA GLU A 149 32.26 1.10 -11.70
C GLU A 149 32.81 0.52 -10.39
N ARG A 150 33.20 1.35 -9.42
CA ARG A 150 33.62 0.88 -8.08
C ARG A 150 32.52 0.08 -7.39
N ARG A 151 31.27 0.55 -7.43
CA ARG A 151 30.11 -0.18 -6.89
C ARG A 151 29.78 -1.49 -7.63
N ARG A 152 30.09 -1.59 -8.93
CA ARG A 152 29.99 -2.85 -9.67
C ARG A 152 31.12 -3.79 -9.24
N ALA A 153 32.36 -3.33 -9.21
CA ALA A 153 33.52 -4.12 -8.81
C ALA A 153 33.38 -4.68 -7.38
N GLN A 154 32.84 -3.89 -6.45
CA GLN A 154 32.53 -4.36 -5.09
C GLN A 154 31.42 -5.41 -5.03
N ARG A 155 30.46 -5.39 -5.98
CA ARG A 155 29.40 -6.41 -6.06
C ARG A 155 29.87 -7.74 -6.64
N TYR A 156 30.94 -7.74 -7.43
CA TYR A 156 31.55 -8.96 -7.99
C TYR A 156 32.61 -9.60 -7.07
N LYS A 157 33.05 -8.89 -6.01
CA LYS A 157 33.98 -9.41 -5.00
C LYS A 157 33.29 -10.11 -3.82
N LYS A 158 31.95 -10.13 -3.79
CA LYS A 158 31.13 -10.72 -2.73
C LYS A 158 30.38 -11.92 -3.28
#